data_AF-A0A2G9TWX3-F1
#
_entry.id   AF-A0A2G9TWX3-F1
#
_cell.length_a   1.000
_cell.length_b   1.000
_cell.length_c   1.000
_cell.angle_alpha   90.00
_cell.angle_beta   90.00
_cell.angle_gamma   90.00
#
_symmetry.space_group_name_H-M   'P 1'
#
loop_
_entity.id
_entity.type
_entity.pdbx_description
1 polymer ?
#
loop_
_entity_poly.entity_id
_entity_poly.type
_entity_poly.pdbx_seq_one_letter_code
_entity_poly.pdbx_strand_id
1 'polypeptide(L)'
;GRPRIRRDIGAKGKLFSEDEIRFVLSQRDISQVLASTAPKPGCPYPPNFNVLEYTHGNPHIYVGGDMYDQATSGNDPIFYMHHSYLYCDRSHGPERCASKIKPGGSCAGLNNGEDACHNSQCVGGRCMGGFTQATPPPSIAPSKPVIVAQ
;
A
#
# COMPACT_ATOMS: atom_id res chain seq x y z
N GLY A 1 -5.80 -12.83 -24.28
CA GLY A 1 -6.00 -11.45 -23.78
C GLY A 1 -6.63 -10.59 -24.86
N ARG A 2 -7.31 -9.50 -24.48
CA ARG A 2 -7.83 -8.51 -25.44
C ARG A 2 -6.66 -7.77 -26.11
N PRO A 3 -6.82 -7.24 -27.33
CA PRO A 3 -5.75 -6.52 -28.03
C PRO A 3 -5.46 -5.12 -27.45
N ARG A 4 -6.33 -4.61 -26.57
CA ARG A 4 -6.21 -3.28 -25.95
C ARG A 4 -6.67 -3.33 -24.50
N ILE A 5 -5.96 -2.59 -23.64
CA ILE A 5 -6.38 -2.32 -22.27
C ILE A 5 -7.60 -1.38 -22.26
N ARG A 6 -8.48 -1.54 -21.27
CA ARG A 6 -9.63 -0.67 -21.03
C ARG A 6 -9.49 0.01 -19.68
N ARG A 7 -9.86 1.28 -19.62
CA ARG A 7 -9.92 2.09 -18.41
C ARG A 7 -11.15 2.98 -18.47
N ASP A 8 -11.64 3.42 -17.32
CA ASP A 8 -12.73 4.38 -17.17
C ASP A 8 -12.40 5.31 -15.98
N ILE A 9 -11.36 6.12 -16.18
CA ILE A 9 -10.64 6.79 -15.10
C ILE A 9 -11.55 7.82 -14.43
N GLY A 10 -11.75 7.67 -13.12
CA GLY A 10 -12.51 8.63 -12.29
C GLY A 10 -14.02 8.54 -12.44
N ALA A 11 -14.55 7.59 -13.22
CA ALA A 11 -16.00 7.37 -13.31
C ALA A 11 -16.59 6.81 -12.01
N LYS A 12 -15.80 6.05 -11.25
CA LYS A 12 -16.15 5.45 -9.96
C LYS A 12 -14.94 5.43 -9.03
N GLY A 13 -15.15 5.10 -7.76
CA GLY A 13 -14.06 4.94 -6.79
C GLY A 13 -13.32 6.23 -6.51
N LYS A 14 -12.19 6.12 -5.82
CA LYS A 14 -11.31 7.25 -5.49
C LYS A 14 -9.87 6.79 -5.38
N LEU A 15 -8.94 7.73 -5.46
CA LEU A 15 -7.57 7.50 -5.01
C LEU A 15 -7.52 7.52 -3.48
N PHE A 16 -6.38 7.10 -2.93
CA PHE A 16 -6.11 7.24 -1.49
C PHE A 16 -6.20 8.71 -1.07
N SER A 17 -6.87 8.96 0.05
CA SER A 17 -6.76 10.23 0.77
C SER A 17 -5.57 10.23 1.72
N GLU A 18 -5.09 11.41 2.08
CA GLU A 18 -4.02 11.59 3.08
C GLU A 18 -4.36 10.94 4.42
N ASP A 19 -5.63 10.98 4.85
CA ASP A 19 -6.06 10.37 6.11
C ASP A 19 -6.00 8.84 6.07
N GLU A 20 -6.32 8.22 4.93
CA GLU A 20 -6.20 6.77 4.74
C GLU A 20 -4.74 6.32 4.72
N ILE A 21 -3.86 7.12 4.09
CA ILE A 21 -2.41 6.87 4.08
C ILE A 21 -1.87 6.96 5.52
N ARG A 22 -2.21 8.02 6.25
CA ARG A 22 -1.79 8.19 7.66
C ARG A 22 -2.35 7.10 8.56
N PHE A 23 -3.58 6.65 8.32
CA PHE A 23 -4.15 5.53 9.04
C PHE A 23 -3.28 4.29 8.84
N VAL A 24 -2.99 3.89 7.59
CA VAL A 24 -2.17 2.70 7.29
C VAL A 24 -0.77 2.82 7.88
N LEU A 25 -0.11 3.99 7.74
CA LEU A 25 1.24 4.22 8.25
C LEU A 25 1.32 4.28 9.79
N SER A 26 0.22 4.59 10.48
CA SER A 26 0.19 4.63 11.95
C SER A 26 -0.07 3.26 12.59
N GLN A 27 -0.43 2.24 11.80
CA GLN A 27 -0.71 0.91 12.33
C GLN A 27 0.53 0.22 12.87
N ARG A 28 0.41 -0.33 14.08
CA ARG A 28 1.45 -1.13 14.75
C ARG A 28 1.10 -2.61 14.84
N ASP A 29 -0.15 -2.95 14.55
CA ASP A 29 -0.61 -4.32 14.45
C ASP A 29 -0.58 -4.76 12.98
N ILE A 30 0.17 -5.83 12.71
CA ILE A 30 0.28 -6.40 11.37
C ILE A 30 -1.07 -6.91 10.85
N SER A 31 -2.01 -7.25 11.74
CA SER A 31 -3.37 -7.64 11.37
C SER A 31 -4.11 -6.49 10.67
N GLN A 32 -3.86 -5.24 11.02
CA GLN A 32 -4.50 -4.07 10.38
C GLN A 32 -3.95 -3.76 8.98
N VAL A 33 -2.79 -4.34 8.63
CA VAL A 33 -2.14 -4.17 7.33
C VAL A 33 -2.39 -5.37 6.42
N LEU A 34 -2.37 -6.59 6.97
CA LEU A 34 -2.46 -7.84 6.20
C LEU A 34 -3.83 -8.53 6.24
N ALA A 35 -4.78 -8.03 7.04
CA ALA A 35 -6.12 -8.63 7.07
C ALA A 35 -6.86 -8.42 5.75
N SER A 36 -7.72 -9.39 5.46
CA SER A 36 -8.64 -9.36 4.33
C SER A 36 -10.07 -9.06 4.80
N THR A 37 -10.77 -8.31 3.96
CA THR A 37 -12.19 -7.94 4.01
C THR A 37 -13.11 -9.09 3.64
N ALA A 38 -12.58 -10.17 3.06
CA ALA A 38 -13.32 -11.38 2.69
C ALA A 38 -12.73 -12.65 3.36
N PRO A 39 -12.75 -12.75 4.71
CA PRO A 39 -12.20 -13.92 5.40
C PRO A 39 -12.98 -15.20 5.09
N LYS A 40 -12.27 -16.33 4.97
CA LYS A 40 -12.89 -17.65 4.76
C LYS A 40 -13.63 -18.13 6.02
N PRO A 41 -14.64 -19.03 5.89
CA PRO A 41 -15.27 -19.67 7.03
C PRO A 41 -14.23 -20.31 7.96
N GLY A 42 -14.32 -20.01 9.26
CA GLY A 42 -13.37 -20.50 10.27
C GLY A 42 -12.13 -19.63 10.48
N CYS A 43 -12.01 -18.48 9.81
CA CYS A 43 -10.94 -17.52 10.11
C CYS A 43 -11.13 -16.94 11.53
N PRO A 44 -10.10 -16.96 12.40
CA PRO A 44 -10.21 -16.43 13.77
C PRO A 44 -10.28 -14.90 13.82
N TYR A 45 -10.00 -14.23 12.70
CA TYR A 45 -10.01 -12.78 12.59
C TYR A 45 -11.34 -12.30 11.98
N PRO A 46 -12.07 -11.38 12.65
CA PRO A 46 -13.30 -10.84 12.10
C PRO A 46 -13.02 -9.96 10.88
N PRO A 47 -13.99 -9.83 9.94
CA PRO A 47 -13.87 -8.90 8.83
C PRO A 47 -13.72 -7.48 9.37
N ASN A 48 -12.73 -6.77 8.86
CA ASN A 48 -12.44 -5.39 9.25
C ASN A 48 -12.33 -4.54 7.99
N PHE A 49 -13.21 -3.56 7.85
CA PHE A 49 -13.27 -2.67 6.69
C PHE A 49 -12.32 -1.48 6.78
N ASN A 50 -11.60 -1.32 7.91
CA ASN A 50 -10.58 -0.29 8.08
C ASN A 50 -9.19 -0.75 7.61
N VAL A 51 -9.06 -1.95 7.03
CA VAL A 51 -7.76 -2.51 6.62
C VAL A 51 -7.30 -1.97 5.27
N LEU A 52 -6.00 -2.10 5.01
CA LEU A 52 -5.40 -1.64 3.76
C LEU A 52 -6.08 -2.26 2.52
N GLU A 53 -6.47 -3.55 2.55
CA GLU A 53 -7.13 -4.21 1.42
C GLU A 53 -8.43 -3.48 0.97
N TYR A 54 -9.23 -2.97 1.92
CA TYR A 54 -10.46 -2.23 1.59
C TYR A 54 -10.15 -0.92 0.86
N THR A 55 -9.21 -0.15 1.40
CA THR A 55 -8.82 1.16 0.84
C THR A 55 -8.04 1.02 -0.47
N HIS A 56 -7.20 -0.01 -0.59
CA HIS A 56 -6.48 -0.43 -1.80
C HIS A 56 -7.40 -0.77 -2.98
N GLY A 57 -8.60 -1.28 -2.70
CA GLY A 57 -9.61 -1.55 -3.72
C GLY A 57 -10.12 -0.30 -4.43
N ASN A 58 -10.08 0.89 -3.81
CA ASN A 58 -10.62 2.10 -4.41
C ASN A 58 -9.84 2.56 -5.67
N PRO A 59 -8.49 2.56 -5.69
CA PRO A 59 -7.74 2.82 -6.91
C PRO A 59 -8.00 1.84 -8.06
N HIS A 60 -8.26 0.56 -7.77
CA HIS A 60 -8.72 -0.41 -8.78
C HIS A 60 -10.01 0.07 -9.46
N ILE A 61 -10.98 0.48 -8.64
CA ILE A 61 -12.27 1.01 -9.10
C ILE A 61 -12.09 2.35 -9.84
N TYR A 62 -11.16 3.19 -9.36
CA TYR A 62 -10.85 4.51 -9.95
C TYR A 62 -10.26 4.41 -11.35
N VAL A 63 -9.33 3.48 -11.59
CA VAL A 63 -8.80 3.25 -12.94
C VAL A 63 -9.87 2.65 -13.85
N GLY A 64 -10.73 1.79 -13.30
CA GLY A 64 -11.84 1.18 -14.03
C GLY A 64 -11.37 0.19 -15.11
N GLY A 65 -12.29 -0.24 -15.97
CA GLY A 65 -11.98 -1.16 -17.07
C GLY A 65 -11.33 -2.46 -16.61
N ASP A 66 -10.18 -2.82 -17.17
CA ASP A 66 -9.49 -4.07 -16.80
C ASP A 66 -9.00 -4.06 -15.33
N MET A 67 -8.70 -2.88 -14.76
CA MET A 67 -8.31 -2.71 -13.34
C MET A 67 -9.48 -2.84 -12.34
N TYR A 68 -10.74 -2.76 -12.80
CA TYR A 68 -11.92 -2.77 -11.92
C TYR A 68 -12.14 -4.14 -11.26
N ASP A 69 -12.00 -5.22 -12.02
CA ASP A 69 -12.23 -6.59 -11.56
C ASP A 69 -10.89 -7.23 -11.14
N GLN A 70 -10.86 -7.83 -9.95
CA GLN A 70 -9.68 -8.49 -9.40
C GLN A 70 -9.14 -9.55 -10.38
N ALA A 71 -10.02 -10.28 -11.07
CA ALA A 71 -9.63 -11.34 -12.00
C ALA A 71 -8.97 -10.82 -13.28
N THR A 72 -9.22 -9.56 -13.67
CA THR A 72 -8.67 -8.96 -14.89
C THR A 72 -7.62 -7.90 -14.65
N SER A 73 -7.49 -7.42 -13.42
CA SER A 73 -6.63 -6.28 -13.08
C SER A 73 -5.18 -6.43 -13.55
N GLY A 74 -4.61 -7.63 -13.44
CA GLY A 74 -3.26 -7.93 -13.93
C GLY A 74 -3.05 -7.79 -15.45
N ASN A 75 -4.10 -7.60 -16.25
CA ASN A 75 -3.95 -7.31 -17.69
C ASN A 75 -3.56 -5.86 -17.97
N ASP A 76 -3.72 -4.94 -17.01
CA ASP A 76 -3.30 -3.55 -17.12
C ASP A 76 -1.91 -3.38 -16.46
N PRO A 77 -0.87 -2.89 -17.17
CA PRO A 77 0.45 -2.68 -16.60
C PRO A 77 0.47 -1.80 -15.33
N ILE A 78 -0.51 -0.89 -15.15
CA ILE A 78 -0.60 -0.06 -13.95
C ILE A 78 -0.90 -0.88 -12.68
N PHE A 79 -1.43 -2.09 -12.82
CA PHE A 79 -1.62 -3.04 -11.72
C PHE A 79 -0.32 -3.24 -10.95
N TYR A 80 0.77 -3.50 -11.67
CA TYR A 80 2.06 -3.76 -11.06
C TYR A 80 2.58 -2.52 -10.33
N MET A 81 2.38 -1.32 -10.88
CA MET A 81 2.71 -0.05 -10.23
C MET A 81 1.86 0.24 -8.99
N HIS A 82 0.55 -0.07 -9.05
CA HIS A 82 -0.37 0.13 -7.93
C HIS A 82 -0.05 -0.82 -6.76
N HIS A 83 0.33 -2.04 -7.07
CA HIS A 83 0.74 -3.05 -6.08
C HIS A 83 2.22 -2.95 -5.68
N SER A 84 2.90 -1.86 -6.04
CA SER A 84 4.30 -1.68 -5.71
C SER A 84 4.63 -0.26 -5.25
N TYR A 85 5.55 -0.17 -4.29
CA TYR A 85 6.37 1.03 -4.12
C TYR A 85 7.64 0.71 -4.89
N LEU A 86 7.98 1.33 -6.04
CA LEU A 86 9.15 0.92 -6.84
C LEU A 86 10.31 1.91 -6.82
N TYR A 87 11.51 1.40 -7.06
CA TYR A 87 12.71 2.10 -7.46
C TYR A 87 13.36 1.38 -8.65
N CYS A 88 14.24 2.07 -9.38
CA CYS A 88 15.05 1.47 -10.43
C CYS A 88 16.33 0.91 -9.80
N ASP A 89 16.48 -0.42 -9.78
CA ASP A 89 17.70 -1.09 -9.36
C ASP A 89 18.72 -1.04 -10.50
N ARG A 90 19.77 -0.25 -10.28
CA ARG A 90 20.87 -0.05 -11.23
C ARG A 90 22.14 -0.76 -10.75
N SER A 91 22.16 -1.31 -9.54
CA SER A 91 23.37 -1.83 -8.89
C SER A 91 23.60 -3.31 -9.13
N HIS A 92 22.62 -4.02 -9.70
CA HIS A 92 22.64 -5.49 -9.78
C HIS A 92 22.45 -6.04 -11.20
N GLY A 93 23.01 -5.37 -12.21
CA GLY A 93 22.99 -5.81 -13.61
C GLY A 93 22.08 -4.94 -14.49
N PRO A 94 21.40 -5.52 -15.50
CA PRO A 94 20.43 -4.79 -16.31
C PRO A 94 19.39 -4.08 -15.46
N GLU A 95 19.01 -2.87 -15.86
CA GLU A 95 18.06 -2.04 -15.13
C GLU A 95 16.74 -2.76 -14.95
N ARG A 96 16.28 -2.84 -13.70
CA ARG A 96 15.01 -3.49 -13.35
C ARG A 96 14.25 -2.70 -12.30
N CYS A 97 12.93 -2.74 -12.39
CA CYS A 97 12.08 -2.20 -11.34
C CYS A 97 12.09 -3.14 -10.13
N ALA A 98 12.38 -2.61 -8.95
CA ALA A 98 12.37 -3.32 -7.68
C ALA A 98 11.57 -2.53 -6.64
N SER A 99 11.04 -3.18 -5.60
CA SER A 99 10.23 -2.47 -4.60
C SER A 99 11.07 -1.67 -3.60
N LYS A 100 10.64 -0.44 -3.26
CA LYS A 100 11.24 0.41 -2.25
C LYS A 100 11.24 -0.30 -0.90
N ILE A 101 12.37 -0.19 -0.23
CA ILE A 101 12.72 -0.72 1.06
C ILE A 101 12.10 0.16 2.14
N LYS A 102 11.35 -0.44 3.06
CA LYS A 102 10.77 0.27 4.21
C LYS A 102 11.86 0.92 5.10
N PRO A 103 11.54 1.97 5.88
CA PRO A 103 12.44 2.49 6.90
C PRO A 103 13.01 1.38 7.81
N GLY A 104 14.31 1.40 8.06
CA GLY A 104 15.07 0.40 8.82
C GLY A 104 15.45 -0.88 8.03
N GLY A 105 14.94 -1.06 6.81
CA GLY A 105 15.32 -2.16 5.92
C GLY A 105 16.73 -2.01 5.35
N SER A 106 17.31 -3.12 4.86
CA SER A 106 18.66 -3.13 4.28
C SER A 106 18.64 -2.56 2.87
N CYS A 107 19.51 -1.58 2.62
CA CYS A 107 19.83 -1.04 1.29
C CYS A 107 21.30 -1.30 0.93
N ALA A 108 21.98 -2.20 1.64
CA ALA A 108 23.36 -2.60 1.33
C ALA A 108 23.45 -3.22 -0.07
N GLY A 109 24.48 -2.83 -0.83
CA GLY A 109 24.69 -3.27 -2.22
C GLY A 109 24.07 -2.35 -3.27
N LEU A 110 23.27 -1.35 -2.87
CA LEU A 110 22.79 -0.29 -3.74
C LEU A 110 23.80 0.86 -3.75
N ASN A 111 24.60 0.93 -4.81
CA ASN A 111 25.78 1.77 -4.89
C ASN A 111 25.65 2.90 -5.93
N ASN A 112 24.57 2.89 -6.72
CA ASN A 112 24.34 3.82 -7.82
C ASN A 112 23.36 4.93 -7.45
N GLY A 113 23.21 5.23 -6.15
CA GLY A 113 22.35 6.32 -5.65
C GLY A 113 20.88 6.10 -5.94
N GLU A 114 20.41 4.85 -5.89
CA GLU A 114 19.00 4.50 -6.06
C GLU A 114 18.10 5.13 -4.98
N ASP A 115 16.93 5.61 -5.38
CA ASP A 115 15.84 6.01 -4.47
C ASP A 115 15.09 4.78 -3.93
N ALA A 116 15.86 3.86 -3.36
CA ALA A 116 15.37 2.58 -2.91
C ALA A 116 14.71 2.64 -1.54
N CYS A 117 14.88 3.71 -0.77
CA CYS A 117 14.37 3.83 0.59
C CYS A 117 13.04 4.60 0.59
N HIS A 118 11.97 3.97 1.07
CA HIS A 118 10.65 4.60 1.15
C HIS A 118 10.67 5.71 2.22
N ASN A 119 10.40 6.96 1.80
CA ASN A 119 10.44 8.16 2.65
C ASN A 119 11.70 8.23 3.53
N SER A 120 12.81 7.65 3.04
CA SER A 120 14.07 7.64 3.76
C SER A 120 15.30 7.58 2.88
N GLN A 121 16.50 7.69 3.46
CA GLN A 121 17.77 7.62 2.73
C GLN A 121 18.56 6.38 3.09
N CYS A 122 19.32 5.83 2.14
CA CYS A 122 20.24 4.75 2.45
C CYS A 122 21.46 5.28 3.21
N VAL A 123 21.54 5.02 4.50
CA VAL A 123 22.63 5.44 5.38
C VAL A 123 23.22 4.22 6.08
N GLY A 124 24.50 3.96 5.90
CA GLY A 124 25.17 2.82 6.52
C GLY A 124 24.57 1.46 6.14
N GLY A 125 24.08 1.32 4.91
CA GLY A 125 23.45 0.10 4.41
C GLY A 125 22.02 -0.14 4.93
N ARG A 126 21.41 0.84 5.61
CA ARG A 126 19.99 0.81 6.00
C ARG A 126 19.25 2.09 5.62
N CYS A 127 17.96 1.95 5.37
CA CYS A 127 17.09 3.10 5.10
C CYS A 127 16.81 3.89 6.39
N MET A 128 17.43 5.07 6.56
CA MET A 128 17.35 5.93 7.75
C MET A 128 17.01 7.39 7.39
N GLY A 129 16.17 8.03 8.22
CA GLY A 129 15.75 9.45 8.18
C GLY A 129 14.77 9.77 7.06
N GLY A 130 13.68 10.54 7.20
CA GLY A 130 13.39 11.56 8.21
C GLY A 130 12.16 11.28 9.09
N PHE A 131 12.28 11.70 10.34
CA PHE A 131 11.19 11.76 11.30
C PHE A 131 10.19 12.84 10.87
N THR A 132 9.00 12.47 10.37
CA THR A 132 7.82 13.17 10.89
C THR A 132 7.69 12.73 12.34
N GLN A 133 8.02 13.66 13.22
CA GLN A 133 7.76 13.65 14.65
C GLN A 133 6.52 12.79 14.96
N ALA A 134 6.73 11.67 15.65
CA ALA A 134 5.64 11.02 16.35
C ALA A 134 5.18 12.01 17.44
N THR A 135 4.25 12.91 17.11
CA THR A 135 3.46 13.54 18.15
C THR A 135 2.82 12.41 18.95
N PRO A 136 2.93 12.41 20.30
CA PRO A 136 2.20 11.47 21.12
C PRO A 136 0.74 11.48 20.66
N PRO A 137 0.11 10.31 20.46
CA PRO A 137 -1.30 10.28 20.09
C PRO A 137 -2.08 11.06 21.17
N PRO A 138 -2.99 11.98 20.80
CA PRO A 138 -3.96 12.48 21.77
C PRO A 138 -4.66 11.27 22.39
N SER A 139 -4.82 11.25 23.72
CA SER A 139 -5.51 10.16 24.37
C SER A 139 -6.90 10.03 23.76
N ILE A 140 -7.15 8.94 23.03
CA ILE A 140 -8.47 8.62 22.55
C ILE A 140 -9.26 8.20 23.79
N ALA A 141 -9.90 9.16 24.45
CA ALA A 141 -11.01 8.85 25.30
C ALA A 141 -12.05 8.14 24.42
N PRO A 142 -12.60 6.98 24.84
CA PRO A 142 -13.59 6.27 24.06
C PRO A 142 -14.87 7.13 23.99
N SER A 143 -15.00 7.96 22.96
CA SER A 143 -16.24 8.65 22.69
C SER A 143 -17.07 7.81 21.73
N LYS A 144 -17.98 7.05 22.35
CA LYS A 144 -19.19 6.41 21.83
C LYS A 144 -19.03 4.94 21.42
N PRO A 145 -19.98 4.08 21.84
CA PRO A 145 -19.97 2.67 21.48
C PRO A 145 -20.23 2.50 19.98
N VAL A 146 -19.45 1.61 19.36
CA VAL A 146 -19.70 1.11 18.00
C VAL A 146 -21.02 0.34 18.04
N ILE A 147 -22.05 0.88 17.38
CA ILE A 147 -23.32 0.17 17.22
C ILE A 147 -23.11 -0.92 16.17
N VAL A 148 -23.19 -2.17 16.63
CA VAL A 148 -23.30 -3.36 15.78
C VAL A 148 -24.70 -3.34 15.18
N ALA A 149 -24.82 -3.15 13.87
CA ALA A 149 -26.07 -3.41 13.16
C ALA A 149 -26.27 -4.92 13.07
N GLN A 150 -27.40 -5.39 13.61
CA GLN A 150 -27.87 -6.78 13.55
C GLN A 150 -28.38 -7.13 12.14
#